data_AF-A0A3M3ALM8-F1
#
_entry.id   AF-A0A3M3ALM8-F1
#
_cell.length_a   1.000
_cell.length_b   1.000
_cell.length_c   1.000
_cell.angle_alpha   90.00
_cell.angle_beta   90.00
_cell.angle_gamma   90.00
#
_symmetry.space_group_name_H-M   'P 1'
#
loop_
_entity.id
_entity.type
_entity.pdbx_description
1 polymer ?
#
loop_
_entity_poly.entity_id
_entity_poly.type
_entity_poly.pdbx_seq_one_letter_code
_entity_poly.pdbx_strand_id
1 'polypeptide(L)'
;MIEAPAMTTPTAIRRLDAADPDFARHLDHLLSWESVSDDSVNQRVLDIIKAVRERGDEALVEFTQKFDGLQVASMADLILPRERLELALTRITPVQ
;
A
#
# COMPACT_ATOMS: atom_id res chain seq x y z
N MET A 1 -19.97 20.32 37.86
CA MET A 1 -19.93 19.18 36.93
C MET A 1 -18.55 19.20 36.30
N ILE A 2 -17.62 18.42 36.86
CA ILE A 2 -16.19 18.44 36.51
C ILE A 2 -15.98 17.28 35.54
N GLU A 3 -15.55 17.60 34.32
CA GLU A 3 -15.27 16.65 33.25
C GLU A 3 -14.08 15.77 33.65
N ALA A 4 -14.27 14.45 33.65
CA ALA A 4 -13.23 13.50 34.03
C ALA A 4 -12.10 13.47 32.99
N PRO A 5 -10.82 13.35 33.39
CA PRO A 5 -9.69 13.33 32.47
C PRO A 5 -9.79 12.11 31.53
N ALA A 6 -9.55 12.35 30.23
CA ALA A 6 -9.52 11.32 29.21
C ALA A 6 -8.51 10.22 29.60
N MET A 7 -9.01 9.00 29.79
CA MET A 7 -8.20 7.80 30.03
C MET A 7 -7.46 7.44 28.74
N THR A 8 -6.19 7.81 28.63
CA THR A 8 -5.33 7.36 27.54
C THR A 8 -5.12 5.86 27.68
N THR A 9 -5.68 5.07 26.77
CA THR A 9 -5.43 3.62 26.71
C THR A 9 -3.93 3.38 26.48
N PRO A 10 -3.23 2.63 27.34
CA PRO A 10 -1.80 2.41 27.15
C PRO A 10 -1.54 1.58 25.91
N THR A 11 -0.78 2.11 24.96
CA THR A 11 -0.26 1.35 23.81
C THR A 11 0.77 0.35 24.32
N ALA A 12 0.46 -0.95 24.24
CA ALA A 12 1.36 -2.01 24.65
C ALA A 12 2.51 -2.16 23.64
N ILE A 13 3.62 -1.45 23.85
CA ILE A 13 4.86 -1.60 23.07
C ILE A 13 5.67 -2.77 23.65
N ARG A 14 6.04 -3.73 22.80
CA ARG A 14 6.88 -4.88 23.20
C ARG A 14 8.24 -4.38 23.70
N ARG A 15 8.64 -4.79 24.90
CA ARG A 15 9.97 -4.53 25.48
C ARG A 15 10.70 -5.85 25.66
N LEU A 16 11.99 -5.86 25.35
CA LEU A 16 12.89 -7.00 25.56
C LEU A 16 13.97 -6.57 26.56
N ASP A 17 14.44 -7.51 27.38
CA ASP A 17 15.55 -7.33 28.31
C ASP A 17 16.74 -8.17 27.82
N ALA A 18 17.90 -7.54 27.62
CA ALA A 18 19.10 -8.21 27.14
C ALA A 18 19.70 -9.21 28.16
N ALA A 19 19.29 -9.13 29.44
CA ALA A 19 19.67 -10.08 30.47
C ALA A 19 18.80 -11.34 30.52
N ASP A 20 17.69 -11.38 29.76
CA ASP A 20 16.82 -12.55 29.66
C ASP A 20 17.56 -13.71 28.95
N PRO A 21 17.63 -14.92 29.53
CA PRO A 21 18.21 -16.09 28.86
C PRO A 21 17.59 -16.38 27.48
N ASP A 22 16.33 -15.99 27.27
CA ASP A 22 15.59 -16.15 26.01
C ASP A 22 15.65 -14.90 25.11
N PHE A 23 16.44 -13.87 25.46
CA PHE A 23 16.52 -12.61 24.71
C PHE A 23 16.78 -12.82 23.23
N ALA A 24 17.76 -13.66 22.87
CA ALA A 24 18.11 -13.91 21.48
C ALA A 24 16.93 -14.47 20.69
N ARG A 25 16.20 -15.45 21.25
CA ARG A 25 15.00 -16.03 20.64
C ARG A 25 13.87 -15.00 20.49
N HIS A 26 13.66 -14.16 21.51
CA HIS A 26 12.65 -13.09 21.48
C HIS A 26 12.99 -12.00 20.47
N LEU A 27 14.28 -11.69 20.32
CA LEU A 27 14.79 -10.73 19.35
C LEU A 27 14.68 -11.27 17.93
N ASP A 28 15.07 -12.52 17.70
CA ASP A 28 14.95 -13.18 16.39
C ASP A 28 13.49 -13.21 15.91
N HIS A 29 12.55 -13.54 16.80
CA HIS A 29 11.11 -13.51 16.47
C HIS A 29 10.58 -12.09 16.22
N LEU A 30 11.14 -11.07 16.88
CA LEU A 30 10.76 -9.68 16.61
C LEU A 30 11.28 -9.20 15.25
N LEU A 31 12.49 -9.65 14.89
CA LEU A 31 13.18 -9.28 13.66
C LEU A 31 12.83 -10.17 12.47
N SER A 32 12.07 -11.27 12.66
CA SER A 32 11.64 -12.18 11.59
C SER A 32 10.60 -11.56 10.65
N TRP A 33 10.54 -10.24 10.55
CA TRP A 33 9.57 -9.48 9.78
C TRP A 33 9.91 -9.41 8.28
N GLU A 34 11.07 -9.95 7.87
CA GLU A 34 11.62 -9.70 6.52
C GLU A 34 11.73 -10.95 5.62
N SER A 35 11.41 -12.16 6.10
CA SER A 35 11.52 -13.38 5.27
C SER A 35 10.27 -13.71 4.46
N VAL A 36 9.21 -12.92 4.57
CA VAL A 36 8.04 -13.08 3.70
C VAL A 36 8.17 -12.11 2.54
N SER A 37 9.16 -12.37 1.67
CA SER A 37 8.91 -12.17 0.25
C SER A 37 7.73 -13.09 -0.04
N ASP A 38 6.52 -12.54 0.04
CA ASP A 38 5.30 -13.32 -0.06
C ASP A 38 5.29 -13.94 -1.46
N ASP A 39 5.60 -15.23 -1.54
CA ASP A 39 5.67 -15.96 -2.81
C ASP A 39 4.36 -15.78 -3.60
N SER A 40 3.23 -15.54 -2.91
CA SER A 40 1.97 -15.23 -3.55
C SER A 40 1.96 -13.86 -4.23
N VAL A 41 2.64 -12.85 -3.66
CA VAL A 41 2.83 -11.54 -4.27
C VAL A 41 3.76 -11.65 -5.47
N ASN A 42 4.88 -12.37 -5.33
CA ASN A 42 5.81 -12.61 -6.44
C ASN A 42 5.10 -13.32 -7.61
N GLN A 43 4.33 -14.36 -7.33
CA GLN A 43 3.57 -15.07 -8.36
C GLN A 43 2.53 -14.16 -9.04
N ARG A 44 1.81 -13.34 -8.27
CA ARG A 44 0.86 -12.37 -8.84
C ARG A 44 1.54 -11.37 -9.77
N VAL A 45 2.72 -10.86 -9.40
CA VAL A 45 3.49 -9.95 -10.27
C VAL A 45 3.87 -10.63 -11.57
N LEU A 46 4.38 -11.87 -11.51
CA LEU A 46 4.73 -12.63 -12.71
C LEU A 46 3.52 -12.87 -13.62
N ASP A 47 2.37 -13.22 -13.04
CA ASP A 47 1.13 -13.46 -13.77
C ASP A 47 0.60 -12.18 -14.44
N ILE A 48 0.66 -11.04 -13.74
CA ILE A 48 0.27 -9.74 -14.31
C ILE A 48 1.18 -9.36 -15.48
N ILE A 49 2.50 -9.47 -15.31
CA ILE A 49 3.47 -9.16 -16.38
C ILE A 49 3.23 -10.05 -17.59
N LYS A 50 3.02 -11.35 -17.37
CA LYS A 50 2.72 -12.29 -18.45
C LYS A 50 1.43 -11.91 -19.18
N ALA A 51 0.35 -11.65 -18.44
CA ALA A 51 -0.93 -11.29 -19.02
C ALA A 51 -0.86 -9.98 -19.84
N VAL A 52 -0.13 -8.97 -19.36
CA VAL A 52 0.07 -7.71 -20.10
C VAL A 52 0.92 -7.94 -21.36
N ARG A 53 1.94 -8.80 -21.30
CA ARG A 53 2.73 -9.15 -22.50
C ARG A 53 1.91 -9.89 -23.56
N GLU A 54 0.97 -10.74 -23.15
CA GLU A 54 0.17 -11.57 -24.06
C GLU A 54 -1.06 -10.83 -24.60
N ARG A 55 -1.74 -10.03 -23.77
CA ARG A 55 -3.02 -9.38 -24.11
C ARG A 55 -2.96 -7.86 -24.24
N GLY A 56 -1.85 -7.22 -23.85
CA GLY A 56 -1.67 -5.77 -23.94
C GLY A 56 -2.71 -4.98 -23.15
N ASP A 57 -3.30 -3.99 -23.80
CA ASP A 57 -4.24 -3.02 -23.21
C ASP A 57 -5.47 -3.67 -22.57
N GLU A 58 -5.93 -4.81 -23.08
CA GLU A 58 -7.06 -5.54 -22.49
C GLU A 58 -6.75 -5.97 -21.05
N ALA A 59 -5.57 -6.56 -20.81
CA ALA A 59 -5.14 -6.95 -19.47
C ALA A 59 -4.94 -5.74 -18.57
N LEU A 60 -4.44 -4.63 -19.13
CA LEU A 60 -4.22 -3.40 -18.37
C LEU A 60 -5.56 -2.81 -17.89
N VAL A 61 -6.56 -2.71 -18.77
CA VAL A 61 -7.91 -2.26 -18.42
C VAL A 61 -8.54 -3.16 -17.35
N GLU A 62 -8.45 -4.48 -17.50
CA GLU A 62 -8.95 -5.45 -16.52
C GLU A 62 -8.32 -5.25 -15.13
N PHE A 63 -6.98 -5.12 -15.08
CA PHE A 63 -6.27 -4.99 -13.81
C PHE A 63 -6.49 -3.62 -13.17
N THR A 64 -6.62 -2.55 -13.95
CA THR A 64 -6.99 -1.23 -13.41
C THR A 64 -8.40 -1.23 -12.82
N GLN A 65 -9.38 -1.90 -13.46
CA GLN A 65 -10.70 -2.07 -12.86
C GLN A 65 -10.64 -2.86 -11.54
N LYS A 66 -9.84 -3.93 -11.50
CA LYS A 66 -9.76 -4.84 -10.36
C LYS A 66 -9.02 -4.26 -9.16
N PHE A 67 -7.88 -3.63 -9.37
CA PHE A 67 -6.98 -3.21 -8.30
C PHE A 67 -7.14 -1.74 -7.92
N ASP A 68 -7.47 -0.87 -8.89
CA ASP A 68 -7.61 0.57 -8.66
C ASP A 68 -9.08 0.99 -8.50
N GLY A 69 -10.03 0.09 -8.82
CA GLY A 69 -11.47 0.35 -8.71
C GLY A 69 -12.02 1.35 -9.73
N LEU A 70 -11.25 1.63 -10.79
CA LEU A 70 -11.65 2.56 -11.85
C LEU A 70 -12.54 1.87 -12.88
N GLN A 71 -13.67 2.48 -13.23
CA GLN A 71 -14.50 2.02 -14.34
C GLN A 71 -14.04 2.67 -15.65
N VAL A 72 -13.23 1.95 -16.41
CA VAL A 72 -12.67 2.37 -17.71
C VAL A 72 -12.98 1.33 -18.78
N ALA A 73 -13.27 1.75 -20.01
CA ALA A 73 -13.60 0.85 -21.11
C ALA A 73 -12.39 0.58 -22.01
N SER A 74 -11.40 1.47 -22.01
CA SER A 74 -10.23 1.39 -22.89
C SER A 74 -9.00 2.05 -22.28
N MET A 75 -7.83 1.78 -22.86
CA MET A 75 -6.59 2.45 -22.49
C MET A 75 -6.66 3.98 -22.68
N ALA A 76 -7.46 4.46 -23.63
CA ALA A 76 -7.64 5.89 -23.85
C ALA A 76 -8.26 6.61 -22.64
N ASP A 77 -9.13 5.92 -21.89
CA ASP A 77 -9.77 6.48 -20.69
C ASP A 77 -8.78 6.66 -19.53
N LEU A 78 -7.62 6.01 -19.61
CA LEU A 78 -6.54 6.07 -18.61
C LEU A 78 -5.52 7.18 -18.91
N ILE A 79 -5.67 7.88 -20.04
CA ILE A 79 -4.80 8.99 -20.41
C ILE A 79 -5.37 10.28 -19.82
N LEU A 80 -4.56 11.00 -19.04
CA LEU A 80 -4.91 12.33 -18.56
C LEU A 80 -4.56 13.38 -19.62
N PRO A 81 -5.54 14.13 -20.17
CA PRO A 81 -5.27 15.21 -21.11
C PRO A 81 -4.51 16.36 -20.42
N ARG A 82 -3.70 17.08 -21.20
CA ARG A 82 -2.89 18.20 -20.69
C ARG A 82 -3.74 19.27 -20.02
N GLU A 83 -4.90 19.57 -20.59
CA GLU A 83 -5.83 20.58 -20.11
C GLU A 83 -6.32 20.25 -18.68
N ARG A 84 -6.46 18.95 -18.37
CA ARG A 84 -6.84 18.48 -17.04
C ARG A 84 -5.74 18.76 -16.01
N LEU A 85 -4.47 18.64 -16.41
CA LEU A 85 -3.32 18.94 -15.56
C LEU A 85 -3.22 20.45 -15.29
N GLU A 86 -3.42 21.29 -16.30
CA GLU A 86 -3.43 22.75 -16.16
C GLU A 86 -4.57 23.22 -15.25
N LEU A 87 -5.75 22.62 -15.39
CA LEU A 87 -6.87 22.86 -14.48
C LEU A 87 -6.58 22.42 -13.04
N ALA A 88 -5.85 21.32 -12.84
CA ALA A 88 -5.43 20.89 -11.51
C ALA A 88 -4.45 21.89 -10.89
N LEU A 89 -3.47 22.36 -11.65
CA LEU A 89 -2.48 23.36 -11.21
C LEU A 89 -3.16 24.66 -10.76
N THR A 90 -4.08 25.20 -11.57
CA THR A 90 -4.82 26.42 -11.22
C THR A 90 -5.68 26.32 -9.95
N ARG A 91 -6.01 25.10 -9.51
CA ARG A 91 -6.80 24.84 -8.29
C ARG A 91 -5.96 24.73 -7.02
N ILE A 92 -4.63 24.69 -7.13
CA ILE A 92 -3.75 24.64 -5.97
C ILE A 92 -3.80 26.00 -5.27
N THR A 93 -4.19 26.00 -3.99
CA THR A 93 -4.19 27.23 -3.19
C THR A 93 -2.76 27.67 -2.87
N PRO A 94 -2.48 28.99 -2.74
CA PRO A 94 -1.14 29.51 -2.45
C PRO A 94 -0.55 29.09 -1.09
N VAL A 95 -1.35 28.49 -0.21
CA VAL A 95 -0.94 27.97 1.09
C VAL A 95 -0.87 26.45 0.98
N GLN A 96 0.34 25.91 0.87
CA GLN A 96 0.65 24.48 0.98
C GLN A 96 1.46 24.23 2.25
#